data_AF-A0A836P1K9-F1
#
_entry.id   AF-A0A836P1K9-F1
#
_cell.length_a   1.000
_cell.length_b   1.000
_cell.length_c   1.000
_cell.angle_alpha   90.00
_cell.angle_beta   90.00
_cell.angle_gamma   90.00
#
_symmetry.space_group_name_H-M   'P 1'
#
loop_
_entity.id
_entity.type
_entity.pdbx_description
1 polymer ?
#
loop_
_entity_poly.entity_id
_entity_poly.type
_entity_poly.pdbx_seq_one_letter_code
_entity_poly.pdbx_strand_id
1 'polypeptide(L)'
;MTHQTFWCPYTNQDLSLGQTSSEHIVPKSLGGSNAFQLPVCASYNSKEAAKIDSKMADEFLMLFRRSHFDARGHSRTAPTPVIRRAQLADGRPVQISFVKDEGMKVYDLRMRQYLDESEMTDLSVKGSFRVERSTRLKFMCKAALSAGARIYGDYFRTHFDHKSLREGMNFDSQKGISPDCQLRIYDEFSQVAEEDAGQTYISSKSCELTMGSCIHFIPGEERLASSLASWASGLGHSMSQHARTIFHGPMITISGMSSCWKIESSGNCLTAKWQVNTLLGSAGFRRLTANPRHD
;
A
#
# COMPACT_ATOMS: atom_id res chain seq x y z
N MET A 1 33.39 -12.73 26.76
CA MET A 1 32.70 -11.74 25.91
C MET A 1 31.30 -12.28 25.65
N THR A 2 30.25 -11.65 26.14
CA THR A 2 28.87 -12.05 25.80
C THR A 2 28.63 -11.70 24.34
N HIS A 3 28.37 -12.71 23.50
CA HIS A 3 27.99 -12.46 22.11
C HIS A 3 26.67 -11.68 22.10
N GLN A 4 26.70 -10.46 21.54
CA GLN A 4 25.49 -9.66 21.39
C GLN A 4 24.54 -10.39 20.43
N THR A 5 23.32 -10.65 20.91
CA THR A 5 22.24 -11.27 20.12
C THR A 5 21.13 -10.26 19.85
N PHE A 6 20.42 -10.49 18.75
CA PHE A 6 19.29 -9.68 18.30
C PHE A 6 18.09 -10.59 18.07
N TRP A 7 16.95 -10.26 18.67
CA TRP A 7 15.71 -10.97 18.36
C TRP A 7 15.15 -10.54 17.01
N CYS A 8 14.95 -11.49 16.12
CA CYS A 8 14.33 -11.28 14.81
C CYS A 8 12.82 -11.46 14.90
N PRO A 9 12.00 -10.40 14.66
CA PRO A 9 10.54 -10.50 14.75
C PRO A 9 9.92 -11.39 13.68
N TYR A 10 10.62 -11.57 12.54
CA TYR A 10 10.15 -12.40 11.42
C TYR A 10 10.25 -13.90 11.69
N THR A 11 11.32 -14.34 12.35
CA THR A 11 11.60 -15.77 12.59
C THR A 11 11.41 -16.18 14.05
N ASN A 12 11.21 -15.21 14.96
CA ASN A 12 11.14 -15.42 16.40
C ASN A 12 12.39 -16.10 16.99
N GLN A 13 13.56 -15.73 16.50
CA GLN A 13 14.84 -16.30 16.91
C GLN A 13 15.79 -15.21 17.38
N ASP A 14 16.60 -15.52 18.40
CA ASP A 14 17.75 -14.72 18.77
C ASP A 14 18.92 -15.05 17.84
N LEU A 15 19.50 -14.03 17.21
CA LEU A 15 20.50 -14.15 16.15
C LEU A 15 21.78 -13.44 16.54
N SER A 16 22.92 -14.00 16.15
CA SER A 16 24.20 -13.28 16.20
C SER A 16 24.26 -12.22 15.09
N LEU A 17 25.11 -11.20 15.26
CA LEU A 17 25.25 -10.10 14.29
C LEU A 17 25.49 -10.59 12.84
N GLY A 18 26.32 -11.64 12.65
CA GLY A 18 26.62 -12.21 11.34
C GLY A 18 25.44 -12.93 10.66
N GLN A 19 24.36 -13.20 11.39
CA GLN A 19 23.12 -13.79 10.86
C GLN A 19 22.07 -12.72 10.54
N THR A 20 22.37 -11.44 10.77
CA THR A 20 21.43 -10.33 10.59
C THR A 20 21.72 -9.51 9.34
N SER A 21 20.68 -8.90 8.78
CA SER A 21 20.79 -7.80 7.83
C SER A 21 19.93 -6.62 8.29
N SER A 22 20.29 -5.41 7.86
CA SER A 22 19.48 -4.23 8.15
C SER A 22 18.19 -4.27 7.31
N GLU A 23 17.06 -4.14 7.97
CA GLU A 23 15.76 -4.10 7.35
C GLU A 23 15.19 -2.69 7.31
N HIS A 24 14.74 -2.26 6.13
CA HIS A 24 13.91 -1.08 5.99
C HIS A 24 12.46 -1.46 6.33
N ILE A 25 11.96 -0.97 7.46
CA ILE A 25 10.59 -1.28 7.93
C ILE A 25 9.58 -0.91 6.85
N VAL A 26 9.70 0.32 6.34
CA VAL A 26 9.09 0.77 5.08
C VAL A 26 10.21 0.81 4.04
N PRO A 27 10.10 0.14 2.89
CA PRO A 27 11.14 0.15 1.87
C PRO A 27 11.26 1.53 1.21
N LYS A 28 12.46 1.88 0.73
CA LYS A 28 12.71 3.18 0.06
C LYS A 28 11.83 3.41 -1.16
N SER A 29 11.46 2.36 -1.88
CA SER A 29 10.52 2.42 -3.01
C SER A 29 9.12 2.89 -2.61
N LEU A 30 8.78 2.80 -1.33
CA LEU A 30 7.53 3.26 -0.73
C LEU A 30 7.73 4.51 0.15
N GLY A 31 8.84 5.23 0.00
CA GLY A 31 9.13 6.45 0.76
C GLY A 31 9.79 6.23 2.12
N GLY A 32 10.24 5.01 2.42
CA GLY A 32 10.97 4.73 3.65
C GLY A 32 12.38 5.33 3.71
N SER A 33 12.95 5.36 4.91
CA SER A 33 14.24 6.01 5.20
C SER A 33 15.23 5.06 5.88
N ASN A 34 16.52 5.42 5.86
CA ASN A 34 17.55 4.69 6.61
C ASN A 34 17.44 4.89 8.14
N ALA A 35 16.67 5.89 8.59
CA ALA A 35 16.51 6.16 10.03
C ALA A 35 15.54 5.16 10.70
N PHE A 36 14.69 4.50 9.91
CA PHE A 36 13.67 3.59 10.40
C PHE A 36 13.96 2.16 9.95
N GLN A 37 15.00 1.59 10.57
CA GLN A 37 15.52 0.25 10.31
C GLN A 37 15.72 -0.55 11.60
N LEU A 38 15.79 -1.88 11.47
CA LEU A 38 16.19 -2.80 12.54
C LEU A 38 16.97 -3.99 11.98
N PRO A 39 17.82 -4.67 12.78
CA PRO A 39 18.44 -5.93 12.37
C PRO A 39 17.39 -7.06 12.39
N VAL A 40 17.37 -7.86 11.33
CA VAL A 40 16.51 -9.05 11.19
C VAL A 40 17.28 -10.21 10.57
N CYS A 41 16.72 -11.41 10.56
CA CYS A 41 17.30 -12.59 9.91
C CYS A 41 17.66 -12.32 8.43
N ALA A 42 18.95 -12.39 8.09
CA ALA A 42 19.44 -12.05 6.75
C ALA A 42 18.85 -12.95 5.65
N SER A 43 18.73 -14.25 5.92
CA SER A 43 18.22 -15.22 4.95
C SER A 43 16.72 -15.05 4.70
N TYR A 44 15.95 -14.73 5.75
CA TYR A 44 14.52 -14.45 5.61
C TYR A 44 14.29 -13.11 4.92
N ASN A 45 15.05 -12.07 5.31
CA ASN A 45 14.89 -10.73 4.77
C ASN A 45 15.14 -10.68 3.26
N SER A 46 16.24 -11.27 2.82
CA SER A 46 16.64 -11.30 1.40
C SER A 46 15.70 -12.11 0.50
N LYS A 47 14.91 -13.04 1.06
CA LYS A 47 14.02 -13.93 0.29
C LYS A 47 12.56 -13.54 0.40
N GLU A 48 12.02 -13.54 1.62
CA GLU A 48 10.59 -13.43 1.85
C GLU A 48 10.17 -11.97 2.04
N ALA A 49 10.85 -11.22 2.91
CA ALA A 49 10.51 -9.80 3.15
C ALA A 49 10.75 -8.94 1.90
N ALA A 50 11.88 -9.13 1.22
CA ALA A 50 12.16 -8.45 -0.06
C ALA A 50 11.09 -8.74 -1.13
N LYS A 51 10.54 -9.95 -1.17
CA LYS A 51 9.45 -10.33 -2.08
C LYS A 51 8.14 -9.63 -1.73
N ILE A 52 7.82 -9.50 -0.44
CA ILE A 52 6.65 -8.74 0.04
C ILE A 52 6.79 -7.27 -0.37
N ASP A 53 7.96 -6.67 -0.12
CA ASP A 53 8.24 -5.27 -0.45
C ASP A 53 8.19 -5.00 -1.95
N SER A 54 8.82 -5.86 -2.76
CA SER A 54 8.80 -5.72 -4.23
C SER A 54 7.38 -5.82 -4.76
N LYS A 55 6.60 -6.83 -4.32
CA LYS A 55 5.21 -6.98 -4.75
C LYS A 55 4.35 -5.77 -4.36
N MET A 56 4.54 -5.22 -3.16
CA MET A 56 3.80 -4.04 -2.72
C MET A 56 4.20 -2.79 -3.51
N ALA A 57 5.49 -2.61 -3.77
CA ALA A 57 6.00 -1.49 -4.57
C ALA A 57 5.52 -1.52 -6.03
N ASP A 58 5.32 -2.70 -6.59
CA ASP A 58 4.87 -2.91 -7.97
C ASP A 58 3.35 -3.04 -8.11
N GLU A 59 2.60 -2.97 -7.00
CA GLU A 59 1.13 -3.00 -7.04
C GLU A 59 0.60 -1.77 -7.79
N PHE A 60 -0.40 -1.96 -8.66
CA PHE A 60 -0.83 -0.95 -9.61
C PHE A 60 -1.32 0.34 -8.95
N LEU A 61 -2.12 0.25 -7.89
CA LEU A 61 -2.58 1.45 -7.17
C LEU A 61 -1.44 2.11 -6.40
N MET A 62 -0.49 1.32 -5.88
CA MET A 62 0.73 1.86 -5.27
C MET A 62 1.61 2.62 -6.25
N LEU A 63 1.66 2.24 -7.53
CA LEU A 63 2.45 2.97 -8.53
C LEU A 63 1.97 4.41 -8.70
N PHE A 64 0.66 4.70 -8.57
CA PHE A 64 0.16 6.08 -8.64
C PHE A 64 0.71 6.93 -7.48
N ARG A 65 0.76 6.36 -6.27
CA ARG A 65 1.35 7.03 -5.10
C ARG A 65 2.83 7.26 -5.26
N ARG A 66 3.55 6.21 -5.65
CA ARG A 66 4.98 6.32 -5.90
C ARG A 66 5.26 7.38 -6.96
N SER A 67 4.43 7.46 -8.01
CA SER A 67 4.54 8.48 -9.07
C SER A 67 4.32 9.88 -8.51
N HIS A 68 3.23 10.08 -7.78
CA HIS A 68 2.88 11.36 -7.17
C HIS A 68 4.03 11.92 -6.31
N PHE A 69 4.60 11.10 -5.42
CA PHE A 69 5.70 11.50 -4.52
C PHE A 69 7.11 11.31 -5.08
N ASP A 70 7.25 10.89 -6.34
CA ASP A 70 8.53 10.56 -6.96
C ASP A 70 9.38 9.56 -6.15
N ALA A 71 8.75 8.51 -5.64
CA ALA A 71 9.38 7.45 -4.85
C ALA A 71 10.14 6.44 -5.74
N ARG A 72 11.32 6.85 -6.22
CA ARG A 72 12.14 6.14 -7.23
C ARG A 72 12.85 4.87 -6.74
N GLY A 73 12.83 4.58 -5.43
CA GLY A 73 13.50 3.40 -4.86
C GLY A 73 14.99 3.29 -5.25
N HIS A 74 15.51 2.06 -5.35
CA HIS A 74 16.91 1.82 -5.72
C HIS A 74 17.20 1.99 -7.22
N SER A 75 16.22 1.75 -8.09
CA SER A 75 16.42 1.88 -9.56
C SER A 75 16.60 3.33 -10.00
N ARG A 76 16.23 4.30 -9.16
CA ARG A 76 16.19 5.73 -9.49
C ARG A 76 15.29 6.05 -10.69
N THR A 77 14.44 5.11 -11.09
CA THR A 77 13.47 5.26 -12.18
C THR A 77 12.19 5.88 -11.63
N ALA A 78 11.65 6.86 -12.34
CA ALA A 78 10.34 7.40 -12.03
C ALA A 78 9.29 6.27 -12.13
N PRO A 79 8.50 6.04 -11.08
CA PRO A 79 7.45 5.03 -11.09
C PRO A 79 6.29 5.50 -11.97
N THR A 80 5.87 4.63 -12.90
CA THR A 80 4.80 4.90 -13.87
C THR A 80 3.82 3.74 -13.83
N PRO A 81 2.55 3.95 -13.43
CA PRO A 81 1.49 2.95 -13.60
C PRO A 81 1.28 2.63 -15.07
N VAL A 82 1.25 1.33 -15.42
CA VAL A 82 1.07 0.89 -16.80
C VAL A 82 0.03 -0.24 -16.86
N ILE A 83 -1.00 -0.05 -17.69
CA ILE A 83 -1.93 -1.10 -18.10
C ILE A 83 -1.42 -1.68 -19.42
N ARG A 84 -0.78 -2.85 -19.35
CA ARG A 84 -0.13 -3.51 -20.50
C ARG A 84 -1.08 -4.22 -21.46
N ARG A 85 -2.31 -4.48 -21.02
CA ARG A 85 -3.32 -5.26 -21.78
C ARG A 85 -4.62 -4.45 -21.88
N ALA A 86 -4.55 -3.32 -22.56
CA ALA A 86 -5.71 -2.51 -22.87
C ALA A 86 -6.11 -2.66 -24.35
N GLN A 87 -7.32 -2.23 -24.66
CA GLN A 87 -7.87 -2.23 -26.01
C GLN A 87 -8.63 -0.94 -26.28
N LEU A 88 -8.54 -0.43 -27.50
CA LEU A 88 -9.42 0.62 -28.00
C LEU A 88 -10.80 0.05 -28.36
N ALA A 89 -11.78 0.94 -28.56
CA ALA A 89 -13.14 0.59 -28.96
C ALA A 89 -13.20 -0.26 -30.25
N ASP A 90 -12.26 -0.02 -31.18
CA ASP A 90 -12.10 -0.74 -32.44
C ASP A 90 -11.36 -2.09 -32.31
N GLY A 91 -10.99 -2.49 -31.09
CA GLY A 91 -10.30 -3.73 -30.79
C GLY A 91 -8.78 -3.70 -30.97
N ARG A 92 -8.17 -2.55 -31.30
CA ARG A 92 -6.70 -2.45 -31.35
C ARG A 92 -6.07 -2.64 -29.97
N PRO A 93 -5.03 -3.47 -29.85
CA PRO A 93 -4.32 -3.68 -28.60
C PRO A 93 -3.41 -2.49 -28.30
N VAL A 94 -3.53 -1.94 -27.09
CA VAL A 94 -2.76 -0.78 -26.65
C VAL A 94 -2.18 -0.98 -25.25
N GLN A 95 -1.14 -0.21 -24.94
CA GLN A 95 -0.63 -0.04 -23.58
C GLN A 95 -0.94 1.38 -23.10
N ILE A 96 -1.46 1.50 -21.87
CA ILE A 96 -1.75 2.80 -21.26
C ILE A 96 -0.74 3.05 -20.17
N SER A 97 -0.10 4.22 -20.20
CA SER A 97 0.82 4.67 -19.15
C SER A 97 0.29 5.95 -18.52
N PHE A 98 0.35 6.06 -17.20
CA PHE A 98 -0.05 7.25 -16.47
C PHE A 98 1.20 8.00 -16.02
N VAL A 99 1.61 8.99 -16.81
CA VAL A 99 2.86 9.71 -16.59
C VAL A 99 2.58 10.96 -15.77
N LYS A 100 3.36 11.18 -14.71
CA LYS A 100 3.26 12.38 -13.87
C LYS A 100 3.43 13.63 -14.76
N ASP A 101 2.59 14.64 -14.55
CA ASP A 101 2.57 15.93 -15.26
C ASP A 101 2.22 15.87 -16.76
N GLU A 102 2.39 14.72 -17.43
CA GLU A 102 2.03 14.51 -18.84
C GLU A 102 0.65 13.85 -19.03
N GLY A 103 0.10 13.22 -17.97
CA GLY A 103 -1.20 12.57 -18.00
C GLY A 103 -1.18 11.18 -18.62
N MET A 104 -2.27 10.81 -19.29
CA MET A 104 -2.43 9.48 -19.90
C MET A 104 -1.76 9.43 -21.28
N LYS A 105 -0.88 8.44 -21.48
CA LYS A 105 -0.30 8.11 -22.79
C LYS A 105 -0.80 6.75 -23.26
N VAL A 106 -1.22 6.67 -24.52
CA VAL A 106 -1.66 5.43 -25.16
C VAL A 106 -0.66 5.04 -26.23
N TYR A 107 -0.07 3.86 -26.09
CA TYR A 107 0.88 3.29 -27.06
C TYR A 107 0.19 2.19 -27.87
N ASP A 108 0.07 2.39 -29.18
CA ASP A 108 -0.49 1.41 -30.10
C ASP A 108 0.54 0.31 -30.38
N LEU A 109 0.22 -0.93 -30.00
CA LEU A 109 1.14 -2.06 -30.12
C LEU A 109 1.31 -2.56 -31.57
N ARG A 110 0.36 -2.23 -32.45
CA ARG A 110 0.44 -2.56 -33.88
C ARG A 110 1.29 -1.54 -34.62
N MET A 111 1.03 -0.26 -34.39
CA MET A 111 1.77 0.84 -35.04
C MET A 111 3.11 1.14 -34.39
N ARG A 112 3.34 0.68 -33.16
CA ARG A 112 4.56 0.91 -32.36
C ARG A 112 4.85 2.39 -32.12
N GLN A 113 3.79 3.17 -31.87
CA GLN A 113 3.89 4.60 -31.58
C GLN A 113 2.90 5.02 -30.50
N TYR A 114 3.15 6.16 -29.88
CA TYR A 114 2.15 6.82 -29.04
C TYR A 114 1.10 7.50 -29.93
N LEU A 115 -0.15 7.44 -29.49
CA LEU A 115 -1.25 8.17 -30.12
C LEU A 115 -1.24 9.62 -29.65
N ASP A 116 -1.44 10.54 -30.58
CA ASP A 116 -1.59 11.96 -30.28
C ASP A 116 -2.98 12.29 -29.72
N GLU A 117 -3.16 13.47 -29.11
CA GLU A 117 -4.45 13.89 -28.51
C GLU A 117 -5.62 13.84 -29.52
N SER A 118 -5.38 14.23 -30.77
CA SER A 118 -6.38 14.17 -31.84
C SER A 118 -6.79 12.73 -32.19
N GLU A 119 -5.86 11.78 -32.08
CA GLU A 119 -6.14 10.36 -32.35
C GLU A 119 -6.86 9.69 -31.17
N MET A 120 -6.76 10.26 -29.96
CA MET A 120 -7.47 9.77 -28.76
C MET A 120 -8.87 10.36 -28.59
N THR A 121 -9.24 11.36 -29.40
CA THR A 121 -10.56 12.01 -29.33
C THR A 121 -11.64 11.02 -29.74
N ASP A 122 -12.73 10.94 -28.98
CA ASP A 122 -13.87 10.03 -29.18
C ASP A 122 -13.56 8.52 -29.11
N LEU A 123 -12.34 8.13 -28.74
CA LEU A 123 -11.99 6.73 -28.52
C LEU A 123 -12.31 6.29 -27.09
N SER A 124 -13.08 5.22 -26.95
CA SER A 124 -13.13 4.52 -25.66
C SER A 124 -11.94 3.60 -25.51
N VAL A 125 -11.32 3.62 -24.33
CA VAL A 125 -10.25 2.68 -23.97
C VAL A 125 -10.75 1.78 -22.85
N LYS A 126 -10.57 0.48 -23.02
CA LYS A 126 -10.91 -0.53 -22.02
C LYS A 126 -9.64 -1.21 -21.53
N GLY A 127 -9.50 -1.30 -20.22
CA GLY A 127 -8.37 -1.95 -19.58
C GLY A 127 -8.78 -2.64 -18.29
N SER A 128 -7.96 -3.59 -17.87
CA SER A 128 -8.06 -4.18 -16.55
C SER A 128 -6.69 -4.30 -15.90
N PHE A 129 -6.70 -4.20 -14.57
CA PHE A 129 -5.55 -4.53 -13.74
C PHE A 129 -5.99 -5.39 -12.57
N ARG A 130 -5.01 -6.05 -11.96
CA ARG A 130 -5.21 -6.97 -10.85
C ARG A 130 -4.66 -6.36 -9.58
N VAL A 131 -5.45 -6.40 -8.51
CA VAL A 131 -4.98 -6.13 -7.15
C VAL A 131 -4.96 -7.43 -6.34
N GLU A 132 -3.80 -7.78 -5.82
CA GLU A 132 -3.61 -8.94 -4.94
C GLU A 132 -3.75 -8.48 -3.48
N ARG A 133 -4.91 -8.72 -2.85
CA ARG A 133 -5.18 -8.28 -1.46
C ARG A 133 -4.20 -8.89 -0.45
N SER A 134 -3.78 -10.14 -0.69
CA SER A 134 -2.77 -10.81 0.14
C SER A 134 -1.43 -10.08 0.18
N THR A 135 -1.03 -9.37 -0.88
CA THR A 135 0.22 -8.59 -0.87
C THR A 135 0.20 -7.51 0.20
N ARG A 136 -0.94 -6.80 0.33
CA ARG A 136 -1.11 -5.71 1.29
C ARG A 136 -1.20 -6.22 2.71
N LEU A 137 -1.96 -7.29 2.93
CA LEU A 137 -2.00 -8.04 4.19
C LEU A 137 -0.59 -8.39 4.68
N LYS A 138 0.21 -9.02 3.81
CA LYS A 138 1.58 -9.43 4.14
C LYS A 138 2.47 -8.25 4.47
N PHE A 139 2.40 -7.19 3.67
CA PHE A 139 3.18 -5.97 3.89
C PHE A 139 2.79 -5.28 5.20
N MET A 140 1.49 -5.19 5.51
CA MET A 140 0.99 -4.64 6.77
C MET A 140 1.55 -5.39 7.98
N CYS A 141 1.46 -6.72 7.96
CA CYS A 141 1.96 -7.55 9.04
C CYS A 141 3.49 -7.43 9.20
N LYS A 142 4.21 -7.42 8.08
CA LYS A 142 5.66 -7.22 8.02
C LYS A 142 6.07 -5.89 8.66
N ALA A 143 5.44 -4.80 8.23
CA ALA A 143 5.72 -3.46 8.75
C ALA A 143 5.36 -3.36 10.25
N ALA A 144 4.23 -3.94 10.69
CA ALA A 144 3.83 -3.94 12.09
C ALA A 144 4.78 -4.74 12.99
N LEU A 145 5.23 -5.92 12.56
CA LEU A 145 6.25 -6.71 13.27
C LEU A 145 7.53 -5.92 13.47
N SER A 146 8.04 -5.33 12.40
CA SER A 146 9.32 -4.65 12.40
C SER A 146 9.28 -3.30 13.10
N ALA A 147 8.21 -2.53 12.91
CA ALA A 147 8.00 -1.28 13.61
C ALA A 147 7.78 -1.51 15.12
N GLY A 148 6.96 -2.49 15.49
CA GLY A 148 6.71 -2.83 16.88
C GLY A 148 7.98 -3.24 17.61
N ALA A 149 8.76 -4.15 17.01
CA ALA A 149 10.06 -4.55 17.55
C ALA A 149 11.04 -3.36 17.63
N ARG A 150 11.06 -2.48 16.63
CA ARG A 150 11.96 -1.32 16.62
C ARG A 150 11.63 -0.27 17.68
N ILE A 151 10.35 -0.07 17.99
CA ILE A 151 9.88 0.97 18.91
C ILE A 151 9.83 0.48 20.35
N TYR A 152 9.34 -0.75 20.58
CA TYR A 152 9.13 -1.29 21.92
C TYR A 152 10.17 -2.33 22.35
N GLY A 153 11.03 -2.80 21.45
CA GLY A 153 12.09 -3.78 21.79
C GLY A 153 11.53 -5.03 22.45
N ASP A 154 12.10 -5.41 23.59
CA ASP A 154 11.70 -6.60 24.36
C ASP A 154 10.26 -6.54 24.87
N TYR A 155 9.73 -5.34 25.10
CA TYR A 155 8.32 -5.20 25.49
C TYR A 155 7.40 -5.71 24.37
N PHE A 156 7.75 -5.47 23.09
CA PHE A 156 7.01 -6.03 21.96
C PHE A 156 7.05 -7.55 21.96
N ARG A 157 8.25 -8.11 22.18
CA ARG A 157 8.47 -9.57 22.20
C ARG A 157 7.63 -10.27 23.27
N THR A 158 7.48 -9.67 24.45
CA THR A 158 6.82 -10.31 25.58
C THR A 158 5.31 -10.11 25.59
N HIS A 159 4.82 -8.96 25.10
CA HIS A 159 3.43 -8.54 25.35
C HIS A 159 2.54 -8.49 24.11
N PHE A 160 3.08 -8.68 22.90
CA PHE A 160 2.29 -8.59 21.67
C PHE A 160 2.11 -9.95 21.00
N ASP A 161 0.98 -10.10 20.31
CA ASP A 161 0.71 -11.26 19.47
C ASP A 161 1.48 -11.18 18.13
N HIS A 162 2.78 -11.34 18.23
CA HIS A 162 3.66 -11.44 17.08
C HIS A 162 3.46 -12.75 16.31
N LYS A 163 2.76 -13.75 16.87
CA LYS A 163 2.49 -15.03 16.19
C LYS A 163 1.46 -14.80 15.09
N SER A 164 0.33 -14.18 15.41
CA SER A 164 -0.69 -13.82 14.42
C SER A 164 -0.16 -12.88 13.35
N LEU A 165 0.70 -11.91 13.71
CA LEU A 165 1.35 -11.07 12.71
C LEU A 165 2.27 -11.88 11.78
N ARG A 166 3.04 -12.86 12.29
CA ARG A 166 3.85 -13.74 11.43
C ARG A 166 2.98 -14.63 10.54
N GLU A 167 1.85 -15.12 11.03
CA GLU A 167 0.88 -15.87 10.22
C GLU A 167 0.34 -15.02 9.07
N GLY A 168 -0.07 -13.77 9.35
CA GLY A 168 -0.52 -12.82 8.31
C GLY A 168 0.59 -12.45 7.33
N MET A 169 1.82 -12.23 7.80
CA MET A 169 2.98 -11.96 6.95
C MET A 169 3.30 -13.14 6.02
N ASN A 170 3.10 -14.37 6.48
CA ASN A 170 3.33 -15.60 5.71
C ASN A 170 2.04 -16.14 5.06
N PHE A 171 0.98 -15.33 4.96
CA PHE A 171 -0.34 -15.78 4.53
C PHE A 171 -0.30 -16.59 3.23
N ASP A 172 -0.93 -17.75 3.24
CA ASP A 172 -1.09 -18.62 2.07
C ASP A 172 -2.57 -18.86 1.85
N SER A 173 -3.09 -18.45 0.68
CA SER A 173 -4.49 -18.59 0.35
C SER A 173 -5.00 -20.03 0.39
N GLN A 174 -4.12 -21.01 0.22
CA GLN A 174 -4.48 -22.43 0.30
C GLN A 174 -4.60 -22.92 1.74
N LYS A 175 -3.88 -22.29 2.68
CA LYS A 175 -3.85 -22.67 4.10
C LYS A 175 -4.81 -21.84 4.95
N GLY A 176 -5.17 -20.65 4.49
CA GLY A 176 -5.97 -19.70 5.25
C GLY A 176 -5.19 -19.07 6.41
N ILE A 177 -5.91 -18.40 7.30
CA ILE A 177 -5.39 -17.88 8.58
C ILE A 177 -5.98 -18.77 9.68
N SER A 178 -5.22 -19.00 10.77
CA SER A 178 -5.72 -19.73 11.93
C SER A 178 -7.03 -19.11 12.44
N PRO A 179 -8.05 -19.91 12.82
CA PRO A 179 -9.25 -19.41 13.49
C PRO A 179 -8.95 -18.64 14.79
N ASP A 180 -7.83 -18.95 15.45
CA ASP A 180 -7.41 -18.30 16.70
C ASP A 180 -6.76 -16.92 16.45
N CYS A 181 -6.52 -16.55 15.19
CA CYS A 181 -5.90 -15.29 14.84
C CYS A 181 -6.88 -14.14 15.05
N GLN A 182 -6.62 -13.30 16.06
CA GLN A 182 -7.44 -12.12 16.38
C GLN A 182 -7.05 -10.89 15.56
N LEU A 183 -6.21 -11.05 14.55
CA LEU A 183 -5.70 -9.96 13.74
C LEU A 183 -6.78 -9.44 12.80
N ARG A 184 -7.14 -8.17 12.95
CA ARG A 184 -8.07 -7.47 12.05
C ARG A 184 -7.30 -6.52 11.16
N ILE A 185 -7.51 -6.67 9.86
CA ILE A 185 -6.77 -5.96 8.82
C ILE A 185 -7.74 -5.38 7.82
N TYR A 186 -7.67 -4.06 7.67
CA TYR A 186 -8.49 -3.30 6.75
C TYR A 186 -7.63 -2.77 5.61
N ASP A 187 -7.96 -3.16 4.38
CA ASP A 187 -7.53 -2.45 3.17
C ASP A 187 -8.67 -1.55 2.67
N GLU A 188 -8.41 -0.74 1.64
CA GLU A 188 -9.43 0.15 1.09
C GLU A 188 -10.63 -0.56 0.43
N PHE A 189 -10.61 -1.90 0.36
CA PHE A 189 -11.69 -2.73 -0.13
C PHE A 189 -12.38 -3.53 0.98
N SER A 190 -11.87 -3.46 2.20
CA SER A 190 -12.47 -4.10 3.36
C SER A 190 -13.68 -3.30 3.82
N GLN A 191 -14.75 -4.01 4.17
CA GLN A 191 -15.78 -3.43 5.01
C GLN A 191 -15.21 -3.29 6.43
N VAL A 192 -15.16 -2.07 6.93
CA VAL A 192 -14.69 -1.78 8.28
C VAL A 192 -15.81 -2.12 9.26
N ALA A 193 -15.49 -2.85 10.33
CA ALA A 193 -16.45 -3.12 11.38
C ALA A 193 -16.80 -1.82 12.11
N GLU A 194 -18.05 -1.66 12.56
CA GLU A 194 -18.55 -0.41 13.15
C GLU A 194 -17.67 0.07 14.31
N GLU A 195 -17.36 -0.87 15.18
CA GLU A 195 -16.39 -0.77 16.26
C GLU A 195 -15.08 -0.10 15.79
N ASP A 196 -14.49 -0.54 14.67
CA ASP A 196 -13.18 -0.10 14.14
C ASP A 196 -13.24 1.21 13.35
N ALA A 197 -14.44 1.77 13.12
CA ALA A 197 -14.64 2.91 12.23
C ALA A 197 -13.91 4.17 12.73
N GLY A 198 -13.94 4.45 14.04
CA GLY A 198 -13.33 5.65 14.62
C GLY A 198 -11.81 5.65 14.47
N GLN A 199 -11.14 4.56 14.84
CA GLN A 199 -9.70 4.42 14.68
C GLN A 199 -9.29 4.42 13.20
N THR A 200 -10.11 3.78 12.36
CA THR A 200 -9.91 3.76 10.93
C THR A 200 -9.95 5.17 10.34
N TYR A 201 -10.92 5.98 10.78
CA TYR A 201 -11.05 7.38 10.39
C TYR A 201 -9.85 8.22 10.82
N ILE A 202 -9.40 8.11 12.09
CA ILE A 202 -8.22 8.83 12.58
C ILE A 202 -6.98 8.48 11.75
N SER A 203 -6.82 7.20 11.46
CA SER A 203 -5.71 6.67 10.67
C SER A 203 -5.73 7.20 9.24
N SER A 204 -6.91 7.23 8.63
CA SER A 204 -7.16 7.85 7.33
C SER A 204 -6.77 9.33 7.29
N LYS A 205 -7.25 10.09 8.28
CA LYS A 205 -7.00 11.53 8.38
C LYS A 205 -5.53 11.86 8.64
N SER A 206 -4.84 11.04 9.44
CA SER A 206 -3.40 11.20 9.67
C SER A 206 -2.60 11.01 8.38
N CYS A 207 -2.95 9.99 7.59
CA CYS A 207 -2.38 9.77 6.27
C CYS A 207 -2.64 10.91 5.28
N GLU A 208 -3.85 11.47 5.30
CA GLU A 208 -4.23 12.61 4.45
C GLU A 208 -3.43 13.87 4.82
N LEU A 209 -3.34 14.18 6.12
CA LEU A 209 -2.62 15.35 6.64
C LEU A 209 -1.11 15.28 6.40
N THR A 210 -0.51 14.11 6.57
CA THR A 210 0.93 13.90 6.35
C THR A 210 1.28 13.73 4.88
N MET A 211 0.28 13.56 4.01
CA MET A 211 0.46 13.13 2.62
C MET A 211 1.39 11.90 2.55
N GLY A 212 1.18 10.93 3.44
CA GLY A 212 2.13 9.85 3.63
C GLY A 212 1.54 8.62 4.31
N SER A 213 2.39 7.60 4.48
CA SER A 213 2.05 6.43 5.29
C SER A 213 2.43 6.68 6.74
N CYS A 214 1.53 6.35 7.66
CA CYS A 214 1.69 6.52 9.09
C CYS A 214 1.70 5.16 9.78
N ILE A 215 2.59 4.96 10.76
CA ILE A 215 2.47 3.86 11.72
C ILE A 215 2.16 4.48 13.06
N HIS A 216 0.97 4.22 13.58
CA HIS A 216 0.59 4.64 14.91
C HIS A 216 0.81 3.48 15.87
N PHE A 217 1.34 3.81 17.03
CA PHE A 217 1.30 2.93 18.17
C PHE A 217 0.49 3.63 19.24
N ILE A 218 -0.69 3.09 19.51
CA ILE A 218 -1.67 3.71 20.38
C ILE A 218 -1.71 2.86 21.64
N PRO A 219 -1.22 3.37 22.78
CA PRO A 219 -1.39 2.68 24.05
C PRO A 219 -2.88 2.64 24.37
N GLY A 220 -3.42 1.44 24.58
CA GLY A 220 -4.74 1.23 25.16
C GLY A 220 -4.62 0.97 26.66
N GLU A 221 -5.75 1.03 27.36
CA GLU A 221 -5.81 0.90 28.83
C GLU A 221 -5.31 -0.46 29.34
N GLU A 222 -5.46 -1.53 28.54
CA GLU A 222 -5.00 -2.89 28.90
C GLU A 222 -3.96 -3.47 27.92
N ARG A 223 -3.84 -2.89 26.71
CA ARG A 223 -3.02 -3.44 25.60
C ARG A 223 -2.51 -2.33 24.70
N LEU A 224 -1.36 -2.54 24.08
CA LEU A 224 -0.86 -1.66 23.02
C LEU A 224 -1.41 -2.08 21.65
N ALA A 225 -1.97 -1.12 20.91
CA ALA A 225 -2.39 -1.31 19.53
C ALA A 225 -1.35 -0.73 18.56
N SER A 226 -1.13 -1.39 17.43
CA SER A 226 -0.38 -0.84 16.31
C SER A 226 -1.29 -0.71 15.09
N SER A 227 -1.37 0.49 14.52
CA SER A 227 -2.09 0.76 13.29
C SER A 227 -1.16 1.27 12.21
N LEU A 228 -0.97 0.50 11.13
CA LEU A 228 -0.35 0.99 9.90
C LEU A 228 -1.44 1.55 8.99
N ALA A 229 -1.34 2.84 8.71
CA ALA A 229 -2.10 3.48 7.66
C ALA A 229 -1.22 3.83 6.49
N SER A 230 -1.67 3.46 5.30
CA SER A 230 -1.08 3.88 4.04
C SER A 230 -2.13 4.73 3.34
N TRP A 231 -1.76 5.94 2.91
CA TRP A 231 -2.70 6.80 2.22
C TRP A 231 -3.05 6.15 0.87
N ALA A 232 -4.33 5.86 0.60
CA ALA A 232 -4.78 5.26 -0.67
C ALA A 232 -6.02 5.96 -1.29
N SER A 233 -6.17 7.28 -1.18
CA SER A 233 -6.92 8.06 -2.18
C SER A 233 -6.42 9.50 -2.28
N GLY A 234 -6.39 10.04 -3.49
CA GLY A 234 -6.50 11.48 -3.71
C GLY A 234 -7.92 11.73 -4.19
N LEU A 235 -8.65 12.63 -3.52
CA LEU A 235 -9.83 13.41 -3.93
C LEU A 235 -10.84 13.58 -2.76
N GLY A 236 -10.71 14.69 -2.02
CA GLY A 236 -11.80 15.60 -1.62
C GLY A 236 -12.88 15.19 -0.58
N HIS A 237 -12.90 15.97 0.52
CA HIS A 237 -14.03 16.46 1.35
C HIS A 237 -14.46 15.70 2.64
N SER A 238 -15.00 16.52 3.56
CA SER A 238 -15.09 16.41 5.03
C SER A 238 -16.51 16.12 5.54
N MET A 239 -16.67 15.50 6.73
CA MET A 239 -17.69 15.88 7.73
C MET A 239 -17.45 15.27 9.14
N SER A 240 -17.87 16.01 10.17
CA SER A 240 -17.79 15.77 11.64
C SER A 240 -18.89 14.81 12.16
N GLN A 241 -18.92 14.22 13.38
CA GLN A 241 -18.80 14.77 14.75
C GLN A 241 -18.97 13.60 15.78
N HIS A 242 -18.49 13.80 17.03
CA HIS A 242 -18.77 13.05 18.28
C HIS A 242 -18.02 11.73 18.63
N ALA A 243 -17.90 11.50 19.94
CA ALA A 243 -16.80 10.84 20.67
C ALA A 243 -17.09 9.41 21.21
N ARG A 244 -15.99 8.76 21.68
CA ARG A 244 -15.85 7.65 22.67
C ARG A 244 -15.56 6.20 22.19
N THR A 245 -14.32 5.75 22.47
CA THR A 245 -13.93 4.57 23.32
C THR A 245 -13.67 3.15 22.73
N ILE A 246 -12.40 2.71 22.91
CA ILE A 246 -11.74 1.39 23.22
C ILE A 246 -11.83 0.18 22.26
N PHE A 247 -10.67 -0.48 22.06
CA PHE A 247 -10.56 -1.85 21.54
C PHE A 247 -9.64 -2.81 22.27
N HIS A 248 -10.11 -4.06 22.27
CA HIS A 248 -9.31 -5.27 22.18
C HIS A 248 -8.60 -5.37 20.82
N GLY A 249 -7.26 -5.56 20.85
CA GLY A 249 -6.44 -6.06 19.74
C GLY A 249 -5.78 -4.99 18.85
N PRO A 250 -4.59 -5.26 18.27
CA PRO A 250 -3.91 -4.33 17.38
C PRO A 250 -4.66 -4.22 16.04
N MET A 251 -5.16 -3.03 15.75
CA MET A 251 -5.91 -2.70 14.54
C MET A 251 -4.99 -2.01 13.53
N ILE A 252 -4.77 -2.63 12.37
CA ILE A 252 -4.06 -2.01 11.24
C ILE A 252 -5.09 -1.50 10.22
N THR A 253 -5.19 -0.17 10.08
CA THR A 253 -6.12 0.46 9.14
C THR A 253 -5.42 1.14 7.97
N ILE A 254 -5.62 0.62 6.75
CA ILE A 254 -5.37 1.34 5.49
C ILE A 254 -6.71 1.78 4.89
N SER A 255 -6.84 3.03 4.43
CA SER A 255 -8.09 3.57 3.87
C SER A 255 -7.89 4.29 2.52
N GLY A 256 -8.90 4.16 1.65
CA GLY A 256 -8.93 4.76 0.32
C GLY A 256 -10.33 4.77 -0.30
N MET A 257 -10.69 5.85 -1.02
CA MET A 257 -11.94 5.99 -1.80
C MET A 257 -11.75 5.65 -3.28
N SER A 258 -12.79 5.12 -3.94
CA SER A 258 -12.84 4.83 -5.38
C SER A 258 -14.07 5.50 -6.02
N SER A 259 -13.87 6.29 -7.10
CA SER A 259 -14.98 6.95 -7.80
C SER A 259 -14.98 6.83 -9.33
N CYS A 260 -14.14 5.98 -9.94
CA CYS A 260 -14.13 5.76 -11.41
C CYS A 260 -13.91 4.31 -11.85
N TRP A 261 -14.06 3.33 -10.96
CA TRP A 261 -13.73 1.93 -11.25
C TRP A 261 -14.92 1.03 -10.98
N LYS A 262 -15.20 0.10 -11.90
CA LYS A 262 -16.04 -1.05 -11.58
C LYS A 262 -15.11 -2.15 -11.07
N ILE A 263 -15.14 -2.36 -9.76
CA ILE A 263 -14.33 -3.39 -9.09
C ILE A 263 -15.17 -4.67 -9.04
N GLU A 264 -14.65 -5.74 -9.64
CA GLU A 264 -15.22 -7.07 -9.55
C GLU A 264 -14.32 -7.91 -8.63
N SER A 265 -14.93 -8.59 -7.65
CA SER A 265 -14.22 -9.42 -6.67
C SER A 265 -14.32 -10.90 -7.04
N SER A 266 -13.19 -11.61 -7.04
CA SER A 266 -13.13 -13.06 -7.17
C SER A 266 -12.04 -13.63 -6.24
N GLY A 267 -12.44 -14.10 -5.06
CA GLY A 267 -11.50 -14.60 -4.04
C GLY A 267 -10.53 -13.52 -3.54
N ASN A 268 -9.23 -13.82 -3.48
CA ASN A 268 -8.18 -12.89 -3.00
C ASN A 268 -7.70 -11.87 -4.04
N CYS A 269 -8.43 -11.76 -5.14
CA CYS A 269 -8.07 -10.96 -6.30
C CYS A 269 -9.23 -10.02 -6.64
N LEU A 270 -8.90 -8.74 -6.77
CA LEU A 270 -9.83 -7.76 -7.32
C LEU A 270 -9.41 -7.44 -8.75
N THR A 271 -10.38 -7.49 -9.66
CA THR A 271 -10.20 -7.01 -11.03
C THR A 271 -10.95 -5.70 -11.16
N ALA A 272 -10.21 -4.62 -11.32
CA ALA A 272 -10.82 -3.33 -11.65
C ALA A 272 -10.92 -3.22 -13.17
N LYS A 273 -12.14 -3.00 -13.65
CA LYS A 273 -12.41 -2.66 -15.05
C LYS A 273 -12.56 -1.15 -15.17
N TRP A 274 -12.01 -0.63 -16.25
CA TRP A 274 -11.99 0.78 -16.56
C TRP A 274 -12.44 1.02 -17.98
N GLN A 275 -13.37 1.96 -18.14
CA GLN A 275 -13.82 2.45 -19.42
C GLN A 275 -13.96 3.96 -19.29
N VAL A 276 -13.20 4.70 -20.08
CA VAL A 276 -13.38 6.13 -20.26
C VAL A 276 -13.81 6.37 -21.69
N ASN A 277 -14.90 7.12 -21.84
CA ASN A 277 -15.25 7.73 -23.12
C ASN A 277 -14.58 9.11 -23.10
N THR A 278 -13.60 9.33 -23.97
CA THR A 278 -12.94 10.64 -24.11
C THR A 278 -13.90 11.61 -24.81
N LEU A 279 -14.79 12.24 -24.04
CA LEU A 279 -15.50 13.44 -24.50
C LEU A 279 -14.63 14.65 -24.16
N LEU A 280 -13.88 15.16 -25.14
CA LEU A 280 -13.16 16.43 -24.98
C LEU A 280 -13.77 17.51 -25.89
N GLY A 281 -14.71 18.25 -25.33
CA GLY A 281 -14.96 19.62 -25.76
C GLY A 281 -13.91 20.53 -25.14
N SER A 282 -12.88 20.90 -25.92
CA SER A 282 -11.96 22.06 -25.83
C SER A 282 -11.33 22.52 -24.49
N ALA A 283 -11.64 21.95 -23.33
CA ALA A 283 -10.96 22.19 -22.07
C ALA A 283 -10.04 21.01 -21.77
N GLY A 284 -8.82 21.08 -22.32
CA GLY A 284 -7.82 20.03 -22.19
C GLY A 284 -7.49 19.67 -20.74
N PHE A 285 -6.94 18.47 -20.59
CA PHE A 285 -6.33 17.89 -19.38
C PHE A 285 -5.11 18.69 -18.86
N ARG A 286 -5.04 20.00 -19.10
CA ARG A 286 -3.96 20.88 -18.65
C ARG A 286 -4.32 21.46 -17.28
N ARG A 287 -3.50 21.08 -16.28
CA ARG A 287 -3.47 21.50 -14.87
C ARG A 287 -4.45 20.81 -13.91
N LEU A 288 -4.01 19.70 -13.35
CA LEU A 288 -4.14 19.45 -11.91
C LEU A 288 -2.87 19.95 -11.20
N THR A 289 -2.61 21.26 -11.25
CA THR A 289 -1.64 21.91 -10.36
C THR A 289 -2.42 22.53 -9.21
N ALA A 290 -2.13 22.09 -7.98
CA ALA A 290 -2.56 22.78 -6.78
C ALA A 290 -2.14 24.26 -6.89
N ASN A 291 -3.11 25.15 -6.85
CA ASN A 291 -2.88 26.59 -6.85
C ASN A 291 -2.57 26.97 -5.38
N PRO A 292 -1.36 27.44 -5.04
CA PRO A 292 -1.13 28.01 -3.72
C PRO A 292 -1.66 29.44 -3.78
N ARG A 293 -2.77 29.71 -3.11
CA ARG A 293 -3.10 31.08 -2.74
C ARG A 293 -2.91 31.24 -1.25
N HIS A 294 -1.85 31.96 -0.93
CA HIS A 294 -1.87 32.93 0.17
C HIS A 294 -3.12 33.79 0.04
N ASP A 295 -3.95 33.80 1.07
CA ASP A 295 -4.14 34.94 1.98
C ASP A 295 -4.67 34.41 3.32
#